data_AF-A0A5J4TXG0-F1
#
_entry.id   AF-A0A5J4TXG0-F1
#
_cell.length_a   1.000
_cell.length_b   1.000
_cell.length_c   1.000
_cell.angle_alpha   90.00
_cell.angle_beta   90.00
_cell.angle_gamma   90.00
#
_symmetry.space_group_name_H-M   'P 1'
#
loop_
_entity.id
_entity.type
_entity.pdbx_description
1 polymer ?
#
loop_
_entity_poly.entity_id
_entity_poly.type
_entity_poly.pdbx_seq_one_letter_code
_entity_poly.pdbx_strand_id
1 'polypeptide(L)'
;MSSSGQKSEVTHTWASYKMIRALSSGAFGRVLHMTQIDNNKEVVIKRVQYVNDEEKKLGDDEVKMLKLAQSKHIVKYLESFID
;
A
#
# COMPACT_ATOMS: atom_id res chain seq x y z
N MET A 1 8.45 31.50 -13.80
CA MET A 1 9.15 30.53 -12.93
C MET A 1 8.11 29.90 -12.04
N SER A 2 7.65 28.70 -12.40
CA SER A 2 6.68 27.97 -11.59
C SER A 2 7.47 26.98 -10.75
N SER A 3 7.68 27.29 -9.48
CA SER A 3 8.26 26.34 -8.54
C SER A 3 7.26 25.21 -8.33
N SER A 4 7.42 24.13 -9.07
CA SER A 4 6.85 22.84 -8.71
C SER A 4 7.47 22.45 -7.36
N GLY A 5 6.76 22.76 -6.28
CA GLY A 5 7.12 22.29 -4.95
C GLY A 5 7.23 20.77 -5.00
N GLN A 6 8.45 20.26 -4.86
CA GLN A 6 8.68 18.85 -4.59
C GLN A 6 7.93 18.57 -3.27
N LYS A 7 6.77 17.93 -3.37
CA LYS A 7 6.15 17.29 -2.21
C LYS A 7 7.20 16.31 -1.71
N SER A 8 7.74 16.56 -0.52
CA SER A 8 8.49 15.56 0.22
C SER A 8 7.70 14.26 0.17
N GLU A 9 8.31 13.18 -0.29
CA GLU A 9 7.71 11.84 -0.22
C GLU A 9 7.59 11.48 1.26
N VAL A 10 6.48 11.89 1.88
CA VAL A 10 6.12 11.44 3.22
C VAL A 10 5.92 9.93 3.10
N THR A 11 6.88 9.17 3.63
CA THR A 11 6.74 7.73 3.75
C THR A 11 5.84 7.47 4.94
N HIS A 12 4.65 6.94 4.69
CA HIS A 12 3.73 6.61 5.77
C HIS A 12 4.19 5.36 6.52
N THR A 13 3.80 5.28 7.78
CA THR A 13 3.94 4.07 8.60
C THR A 13 2.55 3.55 8.92
N TRP A 14 2.45 2.38 9.54
CA TRP A 14 1.16 1.85 9.98
C TRP A 14 0.36 2.82 10.88
N ALA A 15 1.06 3.56 11.75
CA ALA A 15 0.47 4.56 12.63
C ALA A 15 -0.12 5.78 11.89
N SER A 16 0.20 5.96 10.61
CA SER A 16 -0.38 6.99 9.75
C SER A 16 -1.80 6.65 9.28
N TYR A 17 -2.32 5.46 9.60
CA TYR A 17 -3.62 4.99 9.16
C TYR A 17 -4.51 4.53 10.32
N LYS A 18 -5.81 4.77 10.19
CA LYS A 18 -6.85 4.28 11.10
C LYS A 18 -7.66 3.18 10.42
N MET A 19 -7.80 2.04 11.08
CA MET A 19 -8.61 0.92 10.54
C MET A 19 -10.10 1.27 10.54
N ILE A 20 -10.77 1.05 9.41
CA ILE A 20 -12.24 1.10 9.31
C ILE A 20 -12.79 -0.32 9.48
N ARG A 21 -12.37 -1.26 8.62
CA ARG A 21 -12.80 -2.67 8.67
C ARG A 21 -11.87 -3.58 7.86
N ALA A 22 -11.88 -4.87 8.16
CA ALA A 22 -11.29 -5.87 7.29
C ALA A 22 -12.20 -6.09 6.05
N LEU A 23 -11.59 -6.27 4.88
CA LEU A 23 -12.28 -6.62 3.63
C LEU A 23 -12.18 -8.12 3.34
N SER A 24 -10.98 -8.69 3.48
CA SER A 24 -10.74 -10.12 3.29
C SER A 24 -9.47 -10.59 3.99
N SER A 25 -9.39 -11.91 4.20
CA SER A 25 -8.20 -12.59 4.69
C SER A 25 -8.04 -13.92 3.96
N GLY A 26 -6.82 -14.26 3.55
CA GLY A 26 -6.53 -15.54 2.89
C GLY A 26 -5.03 -15.84 2.86
N ALA A 27 -4.63 -16.78 1.99
CA ALA A 27 -3.23 -17.22 1.86
C ALA A 27 -2.25 -16.06 1.58
N PHE A 28 -2.71 -15.04 0.84
CA PHE A 28 -1.91 -13.88 0.45
C PHE A 28 -1.96 -12.71 1.45
N GLY A 29 -2.40 -12.97 2.68
CA GLY A 29 -2.48 -11.99 3.75
C GLY A 29 -3.86 -11.37 3.94
N ARG A 30 -3.90 -10.15 4.49
CA ARG A 30 -5.14 -9.46 4.88
C ARG A 30 -5.32 -8.19 4.08
N VAL A 31 -6.54 -7.96 3.60
CA VAL A 31 -6.93 -6.74 2.91
C VAL A 31 -7.79 -5.90 3.85
N LEU A 32 -7.37 -4.66 4.09
CA LEU A 32 -7.92 -3.79 5.11
C LEU A 32 -8.36 -2.47 4.49
N HIS A 33 -9.55 -2.03 4.86
CA HIS A 33 -10.04 -0.69 4.55
C HIS A 33 -9.63 0.27 5.65
N MET A 34 -8.89 1.32 5.31
CA MET A 34 -8.27 2.23 6.28
C MET A 34 -8.39 3.69 5.83
N THR A 35 -8.32 4.62 6.78
CA THR A 35 -8.27 6.06 6.54
C THR A 35 -6.85 6.55 6.80
N GLN A 36 -6.25 7.26 5.84
CA GLN A 36 -5.00 7.98 6.02
C GLN A 36 -5.25 9.25 6.86
N ILE A 37 -4.52 9.42 7.96
CA ILE A 37 -4.85 10.41 9.00
C ILE A 37 -4.57 11.85 8.57
N ASP A 38 -3.50 12.07 7.80
CA ASP A 38 -3.03 13.40 7.38
C ASP A 38 -4.01 14.13 6.43
N ASN A 39 -4.73 13.37 5.60
CA ASN A 39 -5.55 13.91 4.52
C ASN A 39 -6.96 13.29 4.44
N ASN A 40 -7.32 12.43 5.40
CA ASN A 40 -8.61 11.72 5.48
C ASN A 40 -8.96 10.87 4.25
N LYS A 41 -7.98 10.48 3.45
CA LYS A 41 -8.22 9.63 2.28
C LYS A 41 -8.46 8.19 2.69
N GLU A 42 -9.55 7.60 2.18
CA GLU A 42 -9.78 6.16 2.30
C GLU A 42 -8.87 5.39 1.33
N VAL A 43 -8.23 4.35 1.85
CA VAL A 43 -7.28 3.49 1.13
C VAL A 43 -7.51 2.02 1.48
N VAL A 44 -6.99 1.16 0.62
CA VAL A 44 -6.93 -0.28 0.88
C VAL A 44 -5.47 -0.66 1.12
N ILE A 45 -5.19 -1.25 2.27
CA ILE A 45 -3.87 -1.78 2.61
C ILE A 45 -3.94 -3.30 2.60
N LYS A 46 -3.07 -3.93 1.80
CA LYS A 46 -2.85 -5.38 1.81
C LYS A 46 -1.62 -5.68 2.66
N ARG A 47 -1.83 -6.26 3.84
CA ARG A 47 -0.75 -6.77 4.69
C ARG A 47 -0.35 -8.15 4.18
N VAL A 48 0.81 -8.23 3.56
CA VAL A 48 1.39 -9.49 3.05
C VAL A 48 2.18 -10.22 4.14
N GLN A 49 2.25 -11.54 4.05
CA GLN A 49 3.19 -12.32 4.85
C GLN A 49 4.60 -12.11 4.27
N TYR A 50 5.59 -11.93 5.14
CA TYR A 50 6.96 -11.60 4.73
C TYR A 50 7.96 -12.36 5.63
N VAL A 51 7.73 -13.65 5.86
CA VAL A 51 8.47 -14.44 6.86
C VAL A 51 9.61 -15.22 6.20
N ASN A 52 9.29 -16.10 5.25
CA ASN A 52 10.26 -16.93 4.54
C ASN A 52 10.59 -16.36 3.15
N ASP A 53 11.64 -16.86 2.51
CA ASP A 53 12.13 -16.29 1.24
C ASP A 53 11.13 -16.40 0.08
N GLU A 54 10.27 -17.43 0.09
CA GLU A 54 9.20 -17.59 -0.90
C GLU A 54 8.13 -16.51 -0.73
N GLU A 55 7.67 -16.27 0.50
CA GLU A 55 6.71 -15.21 0.83
C GLU A 55 7.26 -13.83 0.53
N LYS A 56 8.54 -13.59 0.84
CA LYS A 56 9.21 -12.32 0.54
C LYS A 56 9.22 -12.04 -0.95
N LYS A 57 9.66 -13.03 -1.73
CA LYS A 57 9.67 -12.95 -3.20
C LYS A 57 8.27 -12.69 -3.74
N LEU A 58 7.25 -13.35 -3.20
CA LEU A 58 5.87 -13.14 -3.63
C LEU A 58 5.38 -11.71 -3.35
N GLY A 59 5.69 -11.17 -2.16
CA GLY A 59 5.38 -9.78 -1.80
C GLY A 59 6.09 -8.78 -2.73
N ASP A 60 7.37 -9.00 -2.98
CA ASP A 60 8.19 -8.14 -3.85
C ASP A 60 7.70 -8.18 -5.32
N ASP A 61 7.40 -9.38 -5.84
CA ASP A 61 6.86 -9.57 -7.19
C ASP A 61 5.49 -8.91 -7.35
N GLU A 62 4.61 -8.98 -6.34
CA GLU A 62 3.30 -8.31 -6.37
C GLU A 62 3.45 -6.78 -6.44
N VAL A 63 4.30 -6.19 -5.60
CA VAL A 63 4.57 -4.75 -5.62
C VAL A 63 5.19 -4.33 -6.97
N LYS A 64 6.13 -5.10 -7.48
CA LYS A 64 6.77 -4.86 -8.78
C LYS A 64 5.75 -4.88 -9.92
N MET A 65 4.88 -5.89 -9.96
CA MET A 65 3.85 -6.02 -10.97
C MET A 65 2.81 -4.91 -10.89
N LEU A 66 2.37 -4.53 -9.68
CA LEU A 66 1.45 -3.41 -9.49
C LEU A 66 2.06 -2.09 -10.00
N LYS A 67 3.33 -1.81 -9.70
CA LYS A 67 4.03 -0.62 -10.22
C LYS A 67 4.11 -0.60 -11.75
N LEU A 68 4.28 -1.75 -12.40
CA LEU A 68 4.36 -1.86 -13.87
C LEU A 68 2.98 -1.78 -14.55
N ALA A 69 1.96 -2.42 -13.98
CA ALA A 69 0.66 -2.60 -14.60
C ALA A 69 -0.31 -1.41 -14.40
N GLN A 70 0.19 -0.18 -14.25
CA GLN A 70 -0.65 0.98 -13.93
C GLN A 70 -1.52 1.40 -15.13
N SER A 71 -2.84 1.45 -14.91
CA SER A 71 -3.82 1.94 -15.88
C SER A 71 -5.08 2.45 -15.18
N LYS A 72 -6.01 3.07 -15.92
CA LYS A 72 -7.33 3.47 -15.39
C LYS A 72 -8.17 2.29 -14.89
N HIS A 73 -7.91 1.08 -15.40
CA HIS A 73 -8.70 -0.13 -15.11
C HIS A 73 -8.01 -1.07 -14.12
N ILE A 74 -6.84 -0.69 -13.60
CA ILE A 74 -6.06 -1.47 -12.65
C ILE A 74 -5.95 -0.68 -11.36
N VAL A 75 -5.93 -1.38 -10.22
CA VAL A 75 -5.76 -0.75 -8.91
C VAL A 75 -4.47 0.05 -8.89
N LYS A 76 -4.58 1.32 -8.49
CA LYS A 76 -3.44 2.22 -8.42
C LYS A 76 -2.55 1.86 -7.23
N TYR A 77 -1.27 1.64 -7.49
CA TYR A 77 -0.27 1.56 -6.44
C TYR A 77 -0.06 2.95 -5.82
N LEU A 78 -0.12 3.03 -4.49
CA LEU A 78 0.14 4.27 -3.75
C LEU A 78 1.54 4.23 -3.13
N GLU A 79 1.77 3.26 -2.24
CA GLU A 79 3.03 3.08 -1.52
C GLU A 79 3.13 1.66 -0.94
N SER A 80 4.30 1.33 -0.39
CA SER A 80 4.56 0.13 0.41
C SER A 80 5.58 0.48 1.48
N PHE A 81 5.43 -0.11 2.66
CA PHE A 81 6.29 0.12 3.84
C PHE A 81 6.33 -1.12 4.72
N ILE A 82 7.31 -1.17 5.62
CA ILE A 82 7.45 -2.23 6.62
C ILE A 82 6.69 -1.80 7.89
N ASP A 83 5.96 -2.74 8.49
CA ASP A 83 5.25 -2.64 9.78
C ASP A 83 5.70 -3.74 10.73
#